data_AF-A0A8T7D5D7-F1
#
_entry.id   AF-A0A8T7D5D7-F1
#
_cell.length_a   1.000
_cell.length_b   1.000
_cell.length_c   1.000
_cell.angle_alpha   90.00
_cell.angle_beta   90.00
_cell.angle_gamma   90.00
#
_symmetry.space_group_name_H-M   'P 1'
#
loop_
_entity.id
_entity.type
_entity.pdbx_description
1 polymer ?
#
loop_
_entity_poly.entity_id
_entity_poly.type
_entity_poly.pdbx_seq_one_letter_code
_entity_poly.pdbx_strand_id
1 'polypeptide(L)'
;MSDENVEEVIKCCRANNRICPMPKQWNKLWKMLPGSDRVRSDFRPPLPLILGSWHDSTPDMKMGRLTEHIQWAITHNAIVQITRYLCRLPEEDWLHFGE
;
A
#
# COMPACT_ATOMS: atom_id res chain seq x y z
N MET A 1 5.16 12.17 -18.87
CA MET A 1 5.82 11.19 -17.98
C MET A 1 4.69 10.54 -17.23
N SER A 2 4.17 9.50 -17.86
CA SER A 2 2.74 9.31 -18.09
C SER A 2 2.23 8.12 -17.26
N ASP A 3 0.92 7.96 -17.18
CA ASP A 3 0.18 6.96 -16.36
C ASP A 3 0.67 5.49 -16.45
N GLU A 4 1.53 5.17 -17.42
CA GLU A 4 2.17 3.85 -17.66
C GLU A 4 2.81 3.24 -16.40
N ASN A 5 3.54 4.04 -15.59
CA ASN A 5 4.18 3.54 -14.38
C ASN A 5 3.18 3.13 -13.29
N VAL A 6 1.97 3.72 -13.28
CA VAL A 6 0.95 3.43 -12.26
C VAL A 6 0.29 2.09 -12.52
N GLU A 7 -0.03 1.81 -13.78
CA GLU A 7 -0.61 0.52 -14.18
C GLU A 7 0.37 -0.64 -13.92
N GLU A 8 1.66 -0.46 -14.20
CA GLU A 8 2.67 -1.48 -13.90
C GLU A 8 2.79 -1.76 -12.40
N VAL A 9 2.68 -0.72 -11.56
CA VAL A 9 2.66 -0.88 -10.10
C VAL A 9 1.43 -1.65 -9.66
N ILE A 10 0.26 -1.29 -10.15
CA ILE A 10 -0.99 -1.97 -9.82
C ILE A 10 -0.91 -3.44 -10.26
N LYS A 11 -0.36 -3.72 -11.44
CA LYS A 11 -0.09 -5.09 -11.90
C LYS A 11 0.87 -5.82 -10.97
N CYS A 12 1.97 -5.20 -10.55
CA CYS A 12 2.93 -5.81 -9.61
C CYS A 12 2.31 -6.10 -8.23
N CYS A 13 1.46 -5.20 -7.73
CA CYS A 13 0.76 -5.36 -6.45
C CYS A 13 -0.32 -6.44 -6.47
N ARG A 14 -0.81 -6.82 -7.67
CA ARG A 14 -1.85 -7.84 -7.87
C ARG A 14 -1.31 -9.13 -8.48
N ALA A 15 -0.03 -9.16 -8.83
CA ALA A 15 0.64 -10.37 -9.31
C ALA A 15 0.53 -11.48 -8.25
N ASN A 16 0.59 -12.75 -8.67
CA ASN A 16 0.60 -13.92 -7.79
C ASN A 16 -0.56 -13.99 -6.77
N ASN A 17 -1.71 -13.37 -7.04
CA ASN A 17 -2.85 -13.27 -6.11
C ASN A 17 -2.54 -12.47 -4.82
N ARG A 18 -1.60 -11.53 -4.89
CA ARG A 18 -1.29 -10.60 -3.79
C ARG A 18 -2.48 -9.67 -3.51
N ILE A 19 -2.79 -9.49 -2.22
CA ILE A 19 -3.83 -8.60 -1.69
C ILE A 19 -3.16 -7.29 -1.23
N CYS A 20 -2.24 -7.41 -0.27
CA CYS A 20 -1.49 -6.29 0.30
C CYS A 20 -0.19 -6.77 0.95
N PRO A 21 0.77 -5.87 1.23
CA PRO A 21 1.94 -6.24 2.03
C PRO A 21 1.53 -6.69 3.44
N MET A 22 2.33 -7.58 4.02
CA MET A 22 2.22 -7.99 5.42
C MET A 22 2.28 -6.78 6.36
N PRO A 23 1.64 -6.83 7.55
CA PRO A 23 1.45 -5.65 8.41
C PRO A 23 2.73 -4.86 8.72
N LYS A 24 3.85 -5.55 8.95
CA LYS A 24 5.15 -4.91 9.22
C LYS A 24 5.65 -4.11 8.02
N GLN A 25 5.55 -4.67 6.81
CA GLN A 25 6.01 -4.01 5.59
C GLN A 25 5.03 -2.92 5.15
N TRP A 26 3.74 -3.11 5.37
CA TRP A 26 2.74 -2.10 5.07
C TRP A 26 2.92 -0.85 5.95
N ASN A 27 3.24 -1.03 7.24
CA ASN A 27 3.56 0.10 8.12
C ASN A 27 4.79 0.89 7.63
N LYS A 28 5.84 0.20 7.18
CA LYS A 28 7.03 0.85 6.60
C LYS A 28 6.68 1.62 5.34
N LEU A 29 5.89 1.02 4.43
CA LEU A 29 5.40 1.70 3.23
C LEU A 29 4.65 2.99 3.60
N TRP A 30 3.73 2.92 4.57
CA TRP A 30 2.95 4.08 5.00
C TRP A 30 3.84 5.21 5.53
N LYS A 31 4.87 4.89 6.32
CA LYS A 31 5.85 5.88 6.83
C LYS A 31 6.73 6.51 5.74
N MET A 32 6.84 5.87 4.57
CA MET A 32 7.55 6.43 3.43
C MET A 32 6.68 7.40 2.62
N LEU A 33 5.36 7.43 2.85
CA LEU A 33 4.46 8.33 2.13
C LEU A 33 4.66 9.77 2.62
N PRO A 34 4.77 10.74 1.70
CA PRO A 34 4.98 12.13 2.06
C PRO A 34 3.76 12.69 2.80
N GLY A 35 4.01 13.53 3.80
CA GLY A 35 2.96 14.18 4.57
C GLY A 35 2.22 13.27 5.53
N SER A 36 2.79 12.11 5.91
CA SER A 36 2.25 11.16 6.91
C SER A 36 2.25 11.71 8.35
N ASP A 37 1.82 12.95 8.51
CA ASP A 37 1.66 13.66 9.76
C ASP A 37 0.18 13.80 10.10
N ARG A 38 -0.10 14.03 11.39
CA ARG A 38 -1.46 14.22 11.88
C ARG A 38 -1.99 15.57 11.39
N VAL A 39 -2.79 15.59 10.33
CA VAL A 39 -3.43 16.82 9.85
C VAL A 39 -4.76 17.00 10.57
N ARG A 40 -4.80 17.94 11.53
CA ARG A 40 -5.97 18.27 12.36
C ARG A 40 -6.43 17.11 13.27
N SER A 41 -7.18 16.16 12.72
CA SER A 41 -7.71 14.97 13.42
C SER A 41 -7.68 13.70 12.57
N ASP A 42 -7.26 13.79 11.30
CA ASP A 42 -7.17 12.66 10.38
C ASP A 42 -5.71 12.40 9.97
N PHE A 43 -5.38 11.12 9.77
CA PHE A 43 -4.13 10.75 9.13
C PHE A 43 -4.32 10.80 7.60
N ARG A 44 -3.42 11.51 6.93
CA ARG A 44 -3.40 11.68 5.48
C ARG A 44 -1.98 11.35 5.02
N PRO A 45 -1.73 10.18 4.40
CA PRO A 45 -2.68 9.17 3.97
C PRO A 45 -3.32 8.41 5.15
N PRO A 46 -4.49 7.77 4.94
CA PRO A 46 -5.16 6.99 5.97
C PRO A 46 -4.24 5.91 6.53
N LEU A 47 -4.44 5.50 7.78
CA LEU A 47 -3.59 4.47 8.39
C LEU A 47 -3.79 3.12 7.68
N PRO A 48 -2.73 2.30 7.56
CA PRO A 48 -2.86 0.94 7.07
C PRO A 48 -3.75 0.13 8.02
N LEU A 49 -4.52 -0.82 7.48
CA LEU A 49 -5.43 -1.69 8.26
C LEU A 49 -4.64 -2.79 8.97
N ILE A 50 -3.77 -2.38 9.89
CA ILE A 50 -2.87 -3.25 10.66
C ILE A 50 -3.31 -3.33 12.13
N LEU A 51 -2.67 -4.20 12.91
CA LEU A 51 -3.01 -4.46 14.33
C LEU A 51 -4.45 -4.96 14.47
N GLY A 52 -5.28 -4.37 15.34
CA GLY A 52 -6.68 -4.81 15.53
C GLY A 52 -7.47 -4.84 14.22
N SER A 53 -7.31 -3.80 13.39
CA SER A 53 -8.00 -3.70 12.09
C SER A 53 -7.52 -4.73 11.05
N TRP A 54 -6.40 -5.44 11.28
CA TRP A 54 -5.96 -6.50 10.38
C TRP A 54 -6.93 -7.68 10.37
N HIS A 55 -7.45 -8.04 11.55
CA HIS A 55 -8.37 -9.16 11.72
C HIS A 55 -9.81 -8.78 11.40
N ASP A 56 -10.19 -7.50 11.58
CA ASP A 56 -11.55 -7.01 11.33
C ASP A 56 -11.82 -6.59 9.87
N SER A 57 -10.78 -6.58 9.02
CA SER A 57 -10.89 -6.14 7.63
C SER A 57 -10.93 -7.31 6.64
N THR A 58 -11.82 -7.21 5.64
CA THR A 58 -11.85 -8.19 4.54
C THR A 58 -10.69 -7.97 3.56
N PRO A 59 -10.33 -8.97 2.73
CA PRO A 59 -9.39 -8.82 1.63
C PRO A 59 -9.65 -7.58 0.77
N ASP A 60 -10.90 -7.34 0.37
CA ASP A 60 -11.28 -6.19 -0.46
C ASP A 60 -10.99 -4.85 0.23
N MET A 61 -11.26 -4.75 1.55
CA MET A 61 -10.93 -3.56 2.33
C MET A 61 -9.42 -3.32 2.36
N LYS A 62 -8.62 -4.38 2.49
CA LYS A 62 -7.16 -4.29 2.48
C LYS A 62 -6.64 -3.82 1.11
N MET A 63 -7.16 -4.38 0.03
CA MET A 63 -6.83 -3.96 -1.35
C MET A 63 -7.22 -2.50 -1.61
N GLY A 64 -8.41 -2.09 -1.17
CA GLY A 64 -8.87 -0.71 -1.25
C GLY A 64 -7.92 0.25 -0.55
N ARG A 65 -7.54 -0.05 0.71
CA ARG A 65 -6.61 0.79 1.47
C ARG A 65 -5.22 0.87 0.83
N LEU A 66 -4.70 -0.22 0.27
CA LEU A 66 -3.42 -0.18 -0.46
C LEU A 66 -3.53 0.70 -1.71
N THR A 67 -4.66 0.62 -2.43
CA THR A 67 -4.92 1.45 -3.61
C THR A 67 -4.95 2.94 -3.24
N GLU A 68 -5.61 3.31 -2.14
CA GLU A 68 -5.60 4.69 -1.62
C GLU A 68 -4.17 5.19 -1.32
N HIS A 69 -3.30 4.34 -0.76
CA HIS A 69 -1.91 4.70 -0.49
C HIS A 69 -1.10 4.89 -1.78
N ILE A 70 -1.33 4.06 -2.80
CA ILE A 70 -0.69 4.20 -4.11
C ILE A 70 -1.14 5.52 -4.77
N GLN A 71 -2.45 5.83 -4.74
CA GLN A 71 -2.99 7.09 -5.23
C GLN A 71 -2.39 8.29 -4.49
N TRP A 72 -2.24 8.20 -3.18
CA TRP A 72 -1.57 9.23 -2.39
C TRP A 72 -0.13 9.47 -2.86
N ALA A 73 0.62 8.40 -3.09
CA ALA A 73 1.99 8.48 -3.59
C ALA A 73 2.06 9.14 -4.98
N ILE A 74 1.08 8.91 -5.84
CA ILE A 74 0.98 9.55 -7.17
C ILE A 74 0.77 11.06 -7.01
N THR A 75 -0.26 11.45 -6.25
CA THR A 75 -0.62 12.87 -6.04
C THR A 75 0.53 13.68 -5.41
N HIS A 76 1.38 13.04 -4.62
CA HIS A 76 2.52 13.68 -3.95
C HIS A 76 3.87 13.35 -4.58
N ASN A 77 3.89 12.84 -5.82
CA ASN A 77 5.10 12.59 -6.60
C ASN A 77 6.11 11.61 -5.94
N ALA A 78 5.63 10.72 -5.06
CA ALA A 78 6.41 9.71 -4.34
C ALA A 78 6.25 8.29 -4.94
N ILE A 79 5.47 8.14 -6.02
CA ILE A 79 5.14 6.83 -6.62
C ILE A 79 6.39 6.00 -6.93
N VAL A 80 7.43 6.59 -7.55
CA VAL A 80 8.67 5.87 -7.92
C VAL A 80 9.34 5.20 -6.72
N GLN A 81 9.36 5.87 -5.57
CA GLN A 81 9.94 5.34 -4.34
C GLN A 81 9.11 4.17 -3.79
N ILE A 82 7.78 4.33 -3.77
CA ILE A 82 6.84 3.31 -3.29
C ILE A 82 6.84 2.09 -4.21
N THR A 83 6.84 2.27 -5.52
CA THR A 83 7.00 1.21 -6.52
C THR A 83 8.25 0.39 -6.25
N ARG A 84 9.41 1.06 -6.13
CA ARG A 84 10.68 0.38 -5.88
C ARG A 84 10.66 -0.43 -4.60
N TYR A 85 9.99 0.07 -3.56
CA TYR A 85 9.84 -0.66 -2.31
C TYR A 85 8.98 -1.91 -2.50
N LEU A 86 7.79 -1.77 -3.08
CA LEU A 86 6.85 -2.86 -3.32
C LEU A 86 7.42 -3.96 -4.23
N CYS A 87 8.08 -3.58 -5.33
CA CYS A 87 8.69 -4.53 -6.26
C CYS A 87 9.88 -5.31 -5.67
N ARG A 88 10.44 -4.85 -4.54
CA ARG A 88 11.55 -5.51 -3.85
C ARG A 88 11.11 -6.38 -2.68
N LEU A 89 9.83 -6.34 -2.31
CA LEU A 89 9.31 -7.21 -1.25
C LEU A 89 9.34 -8.67 -1.71
N PRO A 90 9.90 -9.60 -0.90
CA PRO A 90 9.80 -11.02 -1.18
C PRO A 90 8.35 -11.48 -1.08
N GLU A 91 8.02 -12.62 -1.68
CA GLU A 91 6.63 -13.11 -1.72
C GLU A 91 6.06 -13.34 -0.30
N GLU A 92 6.85 -13.83 0.64
CA GLU A 92 6.47 -14.04 2.06
C GLU A 92 6.07 -12.75 2.80
N ASP A 93 6.42 -11.59 2.26
CA ASP A 93 6.08 -10.27 2.79
C ASP A 93 4.78 -9.73 2.18
N TRP A 94 4.06 -10.54 1.41
CA TRP A 94 2.73 -10.26 0.89
C TRP A 94 1.68 -11.18 1.53
N LEU A 95 0.46 -10.68 1.64
CA LEU A 95 -0.73 -11.47 1.92
C LEU A 95 -1.34 -11.93 0.59
N HIS A 96 -1.74 -13.19 0.51
CA HIS A 96 -2.37 -13.79 -0.67
C HIS A 96 -3.82 -14.16 -0.45
N PHE A 97 -4.58 -14.26 -1.54
CA PHE A 97 -5.90 -14.88 -1.49
C PHE A 97 -5.79 -16.36 -1.08
N GLY A 98 -6.50 -16.75 -0.02
CA GLY A 98 -6.58 -18.14 0.47
C GLY A 98 -5.67 -18.46 1.66
N GLU A 99 -4.90 -17.49 2.15
CA GLU A 99 -4.16 -17.55 3.42
C GLU A 99 -4.89 -16.86 4.59
#